data_AF-A0A7L7IZ18-F1
#
_entry.id   AF-A0A7L7IZ18-F1
#
_cell.length_a   1.000
_cell.length_b   1.000
_cell.length_c   1.000
_cell.angle_alpha   90.00
_cell.angle_beta   90.00
_cell.angle_gamma   90.00
#
_symmetry.space_group_name_H-M   'P 1'
#
loop_
_entity.id
_entity.type
_entity.pdbx_description
1 polymer ?
#
loop_
_entity_poly.entity_id
_entity_poly.type
_entity_poly.pdbx_seq_one_letter_code
_entity_poly.pdbx_strand_id
1 'polypeptide(L)'
;MVDLDVVKQHCRIDTDFTGDDALLGIYTGAAARYVQNWTRRTLYENEDSPGYADDPDSILLNDDVKAAMLLLIGHWYANREPVAIGQTVAEVPFAVEALLQPYRIYGV
;
A
#
# COMPACT_ATOMS: atom_id res chain seq x y z
N MET A 1 1.48 10.29 -4.14
CA MET A 1 0.48 9.26 -3.79
C MET A 1 0.34 8.31 -4.99
N VAL A 2 -0.05 7.05 -4.80
CA VAL A 2 -0.30 6.16 -5.96
C VAL A 2 -1.49 6.72 -6.74
N ASP A 3 -1.34 6.85 -8.05
CA ASP A 3 -2.38 7.38 -8.92
C ASP A 3 -3.61 6.47 -8.94
N LEU A 4 -4.81 7.07 -8.91
CA LEU A 4 -6.05 6.32 -8.80
C LEU A 4 -6.31 5.47 -10.06
N ASP A 5 -5.91 5.92 -11.24
CA ASP A 5 -6.07 5.15 -12.48
C ASP A 5 -5.19 3.90 -12.45
N VAL A 6 -3.99 3.99 -11.86
CA VAL A 6 -3.12 2.83 -11.64
C VAL A 6 -3.75 1.83 -10.67
N VAL A 7 -4.38 2.32 -9.59
CA VAL A 7 -5.12 1.48 -8.65
C VAL A 7 -6.30 0.79 -9.34
N LYS A 8 -7.08 1.52 -10.14
CA LYS A 8 -8.20 0.96 -10.92
C LYS A 8 -7.72 -0.12 -11.89
N GLN A 9 -6.65 0.17 -12.63
CA GLN A 9 -6.05 -0.78 -13.56
C GLN A 9 -5.59 -2.07 -12.84
N HIS A 10 -4.97 -1.94 -11.66
CA HIS A 10 -4.56 -3.09 -10.84
C HIS A 10 -5.78 -3.93 -10.40
N CYS A 11 -6.85 -3.28 -9.97
CA CYS A 11 -8.10 -3.93 -9.57
C CYS A 11 -8.98 -4.38 -10.74
N ARG A 12 -8.53 -4.18 -12.00
CA ARG A 12 -9.29 -4.47 -13.24
C ARG A 12 -10.63 -3.73 -13.31
N ILE A 13 -10.63 -2.47 -12.89
CA ILE A 13 -11.76 -1.55 -12.97
C ILE A 13 -11.52 -0.61 -14.16
N ASP A 14 -12.56 -0.31 -14.93
CA ASP A 14 -12.47 0.69 -16.02
C ASP A 14 -12.14 2.07 -15.45
N THR A 15 -11.24 2.81 -16.10
CA THR A 15 -10.78 4.13 -15.61
C THR A 15 -11.91 5.16 -15.54
N ASP A 16 -12.87 5.06 -16.46
CA ASP A 16 -14.04 5.94 -16.54
C ASP A 16 -15.10 5.63 -15.46
N PHE A 17 -14.99 4.49 -14.77
CA PHE A 17 -15.87 4.14 -13.67
C PHE A 17 -15.43 4.85 -12.39
N THR A 18 -16.33 5.65 -11.80
CA THR A 18 -16.04 6.47 -10.62
C THR A 18 -16.75 6.02 -9.34
N GLY A 19 -17.56 4.95 -9.43
CA GLY A 19 -18.40 4.49 -8.32
C GLY A 19 -17.61 4.03 -7.08
N ASP A 20 -16.38 3.57 -7.27
CA ASP A 20 -15.52 3.07 -6.20
C ASP A 20 -14.37 4.03 -5.83
N ASP A 21 -14.28 5.22 -6.43
CA ASP A 21 -13.15 6.15 -6.24
C ASP A 21 -12.92 6.49 -4.77
N ALA A 22 -14.00 6.75 -4.04
CA ALA A 22 -13.94 7.02 -2.60
C ALA A 22 -13.40 5.83 -1.80
N LEU A 23 -13.81 4.61 -2.16
CA LEU A 23 -13.37 3.39 -1.50
C LEU A 23 -11.89 3.08 -1.80
N LEU A 24 -11.49 3.20 -3.05
CA LEU A 24 -10.09 3.03 -3.48
C LEU A 24 -9.18 4.08 -2.84
N GLY A 25 -9.66 5.31 -2.64
CA GLY A 25 -8.97 6.33 -1.87
C GLY A 25 -8.74 5.93 -0.41
N ILE A 26 -9.75 5.35 0.25
CA ILE A 26 -9.63 4.82 1.62
C ILE A 26 -8.57 3.72 1.68
N TYR A 27 -8.61 2.75 0.76
CA TYR A 27 -7.63 1.67 0.72
C TYR A 27 -6.22 2.16 0.41
N THR A 28 -6.07 3.17 -0.46
CA THR A 28 -4.77 3.79 -0.75
C THR A 28 -4.16 4.42 0.50
N GLY A 29 -4.97 5.16 1.26
CA GLY A 29 -4.53 5.74 2.55
C GLY A 29 -4.22 4.67 3.60
N ALA A 30 -5.03 3.61 3.68
CA ALA A 30 -4.79 2.48 4.58
C ALA A 30 -3.50 1.73 4.22
N ALA A 31 -3.22 1.52 2.94
CA ALA A 31 -2.01 0.86 2.44
C ALA A 31 -0.77 1.69 2.78
N ALA A 32 -0.82 3.01 2.57
CA ALA A 32 0.27 3.92 2.94
C ALA A 32 0.57 3.87 4.44
N ARG A 33 -0.47 3.84 5.29
CA ARG A 33 -0.31 3.69 6.75
C ARG A 33 0.25 2.32 7.13
N TYR A 34 -0.19 1.25 6.46
CA TYR A 34 0.32 -0.09 6.69
C TYR A 34 1.83 -0.16 6.41
N VAL A 35 2.28 0.35 5.26
CA VAL A 35 3.70 0.41 4.89
C VAL A 35 4.50 1.12 5.98
N GLN A 36 4.10 2.34 6.36
CA GLN A 36 4.80 3.13 7.37
C GLN A 36 4.91 2.40 8.72
N ASN A 37 3.81 1.80 9.20
CA ASN A 37 3.81 1.06 10.45
C ASN A 37 4.68 -0.20 10.40
N TRP A 38 4.66 -0.90 9.27
CA TRP A 38 5.39 -2.16 9.11
C TRP A 38 6.90 -1.92 8.97
N THR A 39 7.29 -0.93 8.17
CA THR A 39 8.71 -0.55 7.97
C THR A 39 9.26 0.27 9.13
N ARG A 40 8.40 0.90 9.93
CA ARG A 40 8.71 1.91 10.95
C ARG A 40 9.41 3.15 10.35
N ARG A 41 8.99 3.55 9.15
CA ARG A 41 9.54 4.69 8.41
C ARG A 41 8.42 5.66 8.01
N THR A 42 8.77 6.93 7.83
CA THR A 42 7.86 7.93 7.26
C THR A 42 7.89 7.86 5.74
N LEU A 43 6.71 7.73 5.12
CA LEU A 43 6.58 7.62 3.66
C LEU A 43 6.46 8.99 3.02
N TYR A 44 7.33 9.28 2.06
CA TYR A 44 7.35 10.52 1.30
C TYR A 44 7.05 10.27 -0.18
N GLU A 45 6.40 11.24 -0.83
CA GLU A 45 6.05 11.12 -2.25
C GLU A 45 7.27 11.29 -3.16
N ASN A 46 8.18 12.16 -2.77
CA ASN A 46 9.40 12.54 -3.49
C ASN A 46 10.39 13.22 -2.53
N GLU A 47 11.60 13.51 -3.03
CA GLU A 47 12.67 14.16 -2.27
C GLU A 47 12.36 15.62 -1.90
N ASP A 48 11.45 16.27 -2.61
CA ASP A 48 11.01 17.65 -2.35
C ASP A 48 9.92 17.74 -1.26
N SER A 49 9.47 16.60 -0.73
CA SER A 49 8.39 16.57 0.24
C SER A 49 8.81 17.24 1.56
N PRO A 50 7.94 18.06 2.19
CA PRO A 50 8.30 18.76 3.42
C PRO A 50 8.75 17.80 4.52
N GLY A 51 9.93 18.05 5.08
CA GLY A 51 10.53 17.22 6.14
C GLY A 51 11.30 15.99 5.64
N TYR A 52 11.35 15.72 4.33
CA TYR A 52 12.16 14.61 3.78
C TYR A 52 13.66 14.80 4.09
N ALA A 53 14.19 16.00 3.83
CA ALA A 53 15.60 16.31 4.01
C ALA A 53 16.08 16.19 5.48
N ASP A 54 15.16 16.32 6.43
CA ASP A 54 15.45 16.27 7.87
C ASP A 54 15.15 14.89 8.50
N ASP A 55 14.59 13.94 7.75
CA ASP A 55 14.20 12.61 8.24
C ASP A 55 15.22 11.52 7.82
N PRO A 56 16.08 11.04 8.76
CA PRO A 56 17.05 9.98 8.48
C PRO A 56 16.39 8.61 8.21
N ASP A 57 15.15 8.43 8.64
CA ASP A 57 14.38 7.19 8.49
C ASP A 57 13.35 7.27 7.36
N SER A 58 13.50 8.24 6.45
CA SER A 58 12.62 8.41 5.30
C SER A 58 12.58 7.16 4.39
N ILE A 59 11.42 6.94 3.77
CA ILE A 59 11.24 6.02 2.65
C ILE A 59 10.48 6.73 1.54
N LEU A 60 10.95 6.58 0.31
CA LEU A 60 10.29 7.13 -0.88
C LEU A 60 9.24 6.15 -1.42
N LEU A 61 8.23 6.71 -2.08
CA LEU A 61 7.22 5.96 -2.82
C LEU A 61 7.80 5.38 -4.14
N ASN A 62 8.80 4.52 -4.02
CA ASN A 62 9.45 3.81 -5.11
C ASN A 62 8.57 2.68 -5.64
N ASP A 63 8.97 2.07 -6.76
CA ASP A 63 8.13 1.10 -7.48
C ASP A 63 7.82 -0.17 -6.66
N ASP A 64 8.73 -0.60 -5.79
CA ASP A 64 8.52 -1.71 -4.86
C ASP A 64 7.51 -1.37 -3.76
N VAL A 65 7.60 -0.17 -3.17
CA VAL A 65 6.62 0.33 -2.19
C VAL A 65 5.25 0.48 -2.85
N LYS A 66 5.20 1.04 -4.07
CA LYS A 66 3.96 1.13 -4.86
C LYS A 66 3.38 -0.24 -5.14
N ALA A 67 4.20 -1.21 -5.55
CA ALA A 67 3.76 -2.58 -5.81
C ALA A 67 3.21 -3.26 -4.54
N ALA A 68 3.87 -3.09 -3.40
CA ALA A 68 3.40 -3.59 -2.11
C ALA A 68 2.04 -2.98 -1.73
N MET A 69 1.88 -1.66 -1.92
CA MET A 69 0.61 -0.97 -1.69
C MET A 69 -0.50 -1.48 -2.63
N LEU A 70 -0.21 -1.66 -3.91
CA LEU A 70 -1.19 -2.16 -4.89
C LEU A 70 -1.68 -3.57 -4.52
N LEU A 71 -0.78 -4.46 -4.11
CA LEU A 71 -1.14 -5.81 -3.65
C LEU A 71 -2.06 -5.78 -2.43
N LEU A 72 -1.80 -4.89 -1.47
CA LEU A 72 -2.68 -4.69 -0.31
C LEU A 72 -4.07 -4.18 -0.74
N ILE A 73 -4.10 -3.16 -1.60
CA ILE A 73 -5.34 -2.55 -2.09
C ILE A 73 -6.18 -3.59 -2.85
N GLY A 74 -5.56 -4.31 -3.78
CA GLY A 74 -6.24 -5.37 -4.55
C GLY A 74 -6.78 -6.48 -3.65
N HIS A 75 -6.01 -6.86 -2.62
CA HIS A 75 -6.45 -7.84 -1.63
C HIS A 75 -7.68 -7.36 -0.84
N TRP A 76 -7.67 -6.14 -0.30
CA TRP A 76 -8.80 -5.59 0.47
C TRP A 76 -10.02 -5.30 -0.39
N TYR A 77 -9.80 -4.87 -1.64
CA TYR A 77 -10.89 -4.62 -2.58
C TYR A 77 -11.63 -5.91 -2.96
N ALA A 78 -10.89 -7.00 -3.20
CA ALA A 78 -11.45 -8.31 -3.53
C ALA A 78 -12.07 -9.02 -2.31
N ASN A 79 -11.53 -8.80 -1.11
CA ASN A 79 -11.96 -9.47 0.13
C ASN A 79 -12.51 -8.46 1.13
N ARG A 80 -13.83 -8.23 1.08
CA ARG A 80 -14.52 -7.26 1.96
C ARG A 80 -14.96 -7.82 3.31
N GLU A 81 -14.69 -9.09 3.56
CA GLU A 81 -15.05 -9.80 4.81
C GLU A 81 -13.82 -10.49 5.40
N PRO A 82 -13.63 -10.46 6.73
CA PRO A 82 -12.42 -10.98 7.39
C PRO A 82 -12.34 -12.52 7.42
N VAL A 83 -13.43 -13.24 7.15
CA VAL A 83 -13.49 -14.71 7.19
C VAL A 83 -14.29 -15.23 6.02
N ALA A 84 -13.60 -15.79 5.02
CA ALA A 84 -14.25 -16.62 4.01
C ALA A 84 -14.43 -18.04 4.57
N ILE A 85 -15.69 -18.45 4.80
CA ILE A 85 -16.01 -19.79 5.32
C ILE A 85 -15.50 -20.85 4.33
N GLY A 86 -14.61 -21.73 4.78
CA GLY A 86 -14.05 -22.82 3.96
C GLY A 86 -12.79 -22.49 3.16
N GLN A 87 -12.19 -21.32 3.37
CA GLN A 87 -10.89 -20.95 2.80
C GLN A 87 -9.89 -20.66 3.93
N THR A 88 -8.63 -21.06 3.76
CA THR A 88 -7.55 -20.53 4.59
C THR A 88 -7.44 -19.04 4.28
N VAL A 89 -7.78 -18.17 5.24
CA VAL A 89 -7.52 -16.73 5.11
C VAL A 89 -6.01 -16.59 4.93
N ALA A 90 -5.58 -16.20 3.73
CA ALA A 90 -4.20 -15.81 3.56
C ALA A 90 -4.00 -14.54 4.38
N GLU A 91 -3.23 -14.64 5.47
CA GLU A 91 -2.59 -13.46 6.06
C GLU A 91 -1.88 -12.67 4.94
N VAL A 92 -1.72 -11.37 5.16
CA VAL A 92 -1.16 -10.38 4.21
C VAL A 92 -0.21 -11.03 3.21
N PRO A 93 -0.41 -10.85 1.88
CA PRO A 93 0.30 -11.63 0.89
C PRO A 93 1.82 -11.61 1.12
N PHE A 94 2.47 -12.78 1.16
CA PHE A 94 3.93 -12.91 1.38
C PHE A 94 4.76 -11.97 0.49
N ALA A 95 4.28 -11.70 -0.73
CA ALA A 95 4.91 -10.76 -1.64
C ALA A 95 5.00 -9.32 -1.08
N VAL A 96 3.99 -8.86 -0.32
CA VAL A 96 4.01 -7.55 0.36
C VAL A 96 5.13 -7.51 1.38
N GLU A 97 5.23 -8.53 2.23
CA GLU A 97 6.28 -8.60 3.25
C GLU A 97 7.67 -8.68 2.61
N ALA A 98 7.83 -9.51 1.57
CA ALA A 98 9.10 -9.65 0.85
C ALA A 98 9.57 -8.33 0.20
N LEU A 99 8.64 -7.55 -0.36
CA LEU A 99 8.95 -6.24 -0.94
C LEU A 99 9.31 -5.20 0.12
N LEU A 100 8.63 -5.21 1.27
CA LEU A 100 8.86 -4.23 2.34
C LEU A 100 10.07 -4.58 3.22
N GLN A 101 10.45 -5.86 3.30
CA GLN A 101 11.51 -6.40 4.17
C GLN A 101 12.81 -5.60 4.18
N PRO A 102 13.36 -5.14 3.03
CA PRO A 102 14.60 -4.36 3.00
C PRO A 102 14.49 -3.01 3.71
N TYR A 103 13.28 -2.47 3.82
CA TYR A 103 13.01 -1.14 4.39
C TYR A 103 12.74 -1.16 5.89
N ARG A 104 12.57 -2.35 6.48
CA ARG A 104 12.17 -2.47 7.89
C ARG A 104 13.31 -2.10 8.83
N ILE A 105 13.05 -1.15 9.72
CA ILE A 105 13.94 -0.83 10.82
C ILE A 105 13.66 -1.82 11.96
N TYR A 106 14.66 -2.65 12.27
CA TYR A 106 14.64 -3.53 13.44
C TYR A 106 15.14 -2.74 14.66
N GLY A 107 14.29 -2.62 15.68
CA GLY A 107 14.74 -2.12 16.98
C GLY A 107 15.71 -3.11 17.60
N VAL A 108 16.75 -2.57 18.25
CA VAL A 108 17.69 -3.34 19.10
C VAL A 108 17.03 -3.71 20.42
#